data_AF-A0A0Q7KM48-F1
#
_entry.id   AF-A0A0Q7KM48-F1
#
_cell.length_a   1.000
_cell.length_b   1.000
_cell.length_c   1.000
_cell.angle_alpha   90.00
_cell.angle_beta   90.00
_cell.angle_gamma   90.00
#
_symmetry.space_group_name_H-M   'P 1'
#
loop_
_entity.id
_entity.type
_entity.pdbx_description
1 polymer ?
#
loop_
_entity_poly.entity_id
_entity_poly.type
_entity_poly.pdbx_seq_one_letter_code
_entity_poly.pdbx_strand_id
1 'polypeptide(L)'
;MVRGGGKQVQTMADRLGSTMTSAEASLRSAADDAGQPALASALRDLLTTLQGAHPRVVTGLSTFADEVRIAADAIDQTDVELAGAAPESP
;
A
#
# COMPACT_ATOMS: atom_id res chain seq x y z
N MET A 1 -15.20 -6.39 13.31
CA MET A 1 -13.74 -6.14 13.22
C MET A 1 -13.23 -5.90 11.79
N VAL A 2 -14.03 -6.12 10.73
CA VAL A 2 -13.57 -6.07 9.32
C VAL A 2 -13.36 -4.64 8.79
N ARG A 3 -14.17 -3.64 9.21
CA ARG A 3 -13.99 -2.22 8.85
C ARG A 3 -12.60 -1.64 9.13
N GLY A 4 -11.89 -2.16 10.13
CA GLY A 4 -10.55 -1.70 10.50
C GLY A 4 -9.45 -2.21 9.56
N GLY A 5 -9.65 -3.37 8.93
CA GLY A 5 -8.64 -4.05 8.12
C GLY A 5 -8.23 -3.26 6.88
N GLY A 6 -9.20 -2.85 6.06
CA GLY A 6 -8.93 -2.09 4.84
C GLY A 6 -8.20 -0.77 5.11
N LYS A 7 -8.61 -0.04 6.17
CA LYS A 7 -7.95 1.20 6.59
C LYS A 7 -6.51 0.97 7.08
N GLN A 8 -6.25 -0.13 7.78
CA GLN A 8 -4.89 -0.49 8.21
C GLN A 8 -3.99 -0.82 7.01
N VAL A 9 -4.49 -1.60 6.04
CA VAL A 9 -3.77 -1.92 4.81
C VAL A 9 -3.48 -0.65 4.01
N GLN A 10 -4.47 0.24 3.84
CA GLN A 10 -4.26 1.54 3.19
C GLN A 10 -3.17 2.35 3.89
N THR A 11 -3.21 2.43 5.22
CA THR A 11 -2.19 3.14 6.01
C THR A 11 -0.80 2.53 5.82
N MET A 12 -0.69 1.19 5.70
CA MET A 12 0.57 0.52 5.40
C MET A 12 1.06 0.82 3.98
N ALA A 13 0.16 0.85 2.99
CA ALA A 13 0.47 1.22 1.61
C ALA A 13 1.03 2.65 1.53
N ASP A 14 0.37 3.59 2.20
CA ASP A 14 0.77 5.00 2.24
C ASP A 14 2.15 5.17 2.92
N ARG A 15 2.38 4.49 4.05
CA ARG A 15 3.67 4.49 4.76
C ARG A 15 4.78 3.91 3.89
N LEU A 16 4.53 2.79 3.22
CA LEU A 16 5.49 2.16 2.33
C LEU A 16 5.84 3.10 1.16
N GLY A 17 4.84 3.74 0.55
CA GLY A 17 5.04 4.72 -0.50
C GLY A 17 5.90 5.91 -0.05
N SER A 18 5.66 6.41 1.17
CA SER A 18 6.49 7.46 1.76
C SER A 18 7.94 7.00 1.99
N THR A 19 8.15 5.81 2.56
CA THR A 19 9.50 5.26 2.81
C THR A 19 10.26 5.05 1.50
N MET A 20 9.59 4.55 0.47
CA MET A 20 10.18 4.35 -0.86
C MET A 20 10.58 5.68 -1.49
N THR A 21 9.72 6.70 -1.42
CA THR A 21 10.02 8.06 -1.91
C THR A 21 11.24 8.65 -1.22
N SER A 22 11.37 8.47 0.11
CA SER A 22 12.56 8.88 0.86
C SER A 22 13.81 8.13 0.41
N ALA A 23 13.71 6.81 0.20
CA ALA A 23 14.83 6.01 -0.28
C ALA A 23 15.29 6.43 -1.69
N GLU A 24 14.36 6.72 -2.60
CA GLU A 24 14.67 7.24 -3.93
C GLU A 24 15.44 8.57 -3.86
N ALA A 25 15.01 9.49 -2.98
CA ALA A 25 15.69 10.77 -2.79
C ALA A 25 17.10 10.58 -2.21
N SER A 26 17.27 9.71 -1.21
CA SER A 26 18.57 9.40 -0.62
C SER A 26 19.52 8.74 -1.62
N LEU A 27 19.04 7.80 -2.44
CA LEU A 27 19.85 7.16 -3.47
C LEU A 27 20.29 8.14 -4.55
N ARG A 28 19.41 9.06 -4.96
CA ARG A 28 19.75 10.12 -5.92
C ARG A 28 20.85 11.03 -5.36
N SER A 29 20.69 11.53 -4.13
CA SER A 29 21.73 12.34 -3.48
C SER A 29 23.05 11.58 -3.36
N ALA A 30 23.01 10.32 -2.92
CA ALA A 30 24.21 9.51 -2.79
C ALA A 30 24.91 9.26 -4.13
N ALA A 31 24.15 9.10 -5.23
CA ALA A 31 24.71 8.93 -6.56
C ALA A 31 25.39 10.21 -7.08
N ASP A 32 24.82 11.37 -6.75
CA ASP A 32 25.36 12.68 -7.11
C ASP A 32 26.63 13.01 -6.28
N ASP A 33 26.66 12.59 -5.01
CA ASP A 33 27.76 12.82 -4.06
C ASP A 33 28.87 11.76 -4.11
N ALA A 34 28.65 10.63 -4.81
CA ALA A 34 29.51 9.44 -4.75
C ALA A 34 30.99 9.70 -5.08
N GLY A 35 31.29 10.73 -5.89
CA GLY A 35 32.65 11.09 -6.33
C GLY A 35 33.39 10.02 -7.17
N GLN A 36 32.83 8.81 -7.27
CA GLN A 36 33.37 7.67 -8.00
C GLN A 36 32.34 7.22 -9.06
N PRO A 37 32.71 7.20 -10.36
CA PRO A 37 31.78 6.87 -11.44
C PRO A 37 31.12 5.50 -11.31
N ALA A 38 31.86 4.48 -10.84
CA ALA A 38 31.34 3.13 -10.67
C ALA A 38 30.28 3.05 -9.56
N LEU A 39 30.52 3.72 -8.43
CA LEU A 39 29.55 3.79 -7.33
C LEU A 39 28.31 4.58 -7.74
N ALA A 40 28.48 5.71 -8.44
CA ALA A 40 27.37 6.50 -8.98
C ALA A 40 26.51 5.68 -9.95
N SER A 41 27.13 4.85 -10.81
CA SER A 41 26.39 3.95 -11.70
C SER A 41 25.59 2.91 -10.91
N ALA A 42 26.22 2.22 -9.95
CA ALA A 42 25.53 1.20 -9.14
C ALA A 42 24.35 1.77 -8.35
N LEU A 43 24.49 3.00 -7.82
CA LEU A 43 23.41 3.69 -7.11
C LEU A 43 22.26 4.09 -8.06
N ARG A 44 22.56 4.48 -9.31
CA ARG A 44 21.54 4.76 -10.34
C ARG A 44 20.82 3.51 -10.83
N ASP A 45 21.52 2.38 -10.94
CA ASP A 45 20.91 1.10 -11.28
C ASP A 45 19.95 0.63 -10.17
N LEU A 46 20.36 0.80 -8.91
CA LEU A 46 19.52 0.55 -7.75
C LEU A 46 18.30 1.47 -7.73
N LEU A 47 18.49 2.77 -7.97
CA LEU A 47 17.40 3.75 -8.08
C LEU A 47 16.40 3.35 -9.18
N THR A 48 16.90 2.95 -10.35
CA THR A 48 16.05 2.51 -11.47
C THR A 48 15.24 1.26 -11.11
N THR A 49 15.86 0.31 -10.42
CA THR A 49 15.18 -0.90 -9.93
C THR A 49 14.08 -0.53 -8.93
N LEU A 50 14.38 0.38 -8.01
CA LEU A 50 13.45 0.86 -7.00
C LEU A 50 12.24 1.55 -7.65
N GLN A 51 12.49 2.47 -8.59
CA GLN A 51 11.45 3.19 -9.33
C GLN A 51 10.57 2.27 -10.19
N GLY A 52 11.11 1.15 -10.68
CA GLY A 52 10.34 0.15 -11.41
C GLY A 52 9.45 -0.72 -10.51
N ALA A 53 9.91 -1.04 -9.30
CA ALA A 53 9.19 -1.90 -8.37
C ALA A 53 8.16 -1.14 -7.51
N HIS A 54 8.52 0.07 -7.05
CA HIS A 54 7.75 0.86 -6.10
C HIS A 54 6.29 1.10 -6.54
N PRO A 55 5.99 1.57 -7.78
CA PRO A 55 4.61 1.80 -8.21
C PRO A 55 3.78 0.51 -8.17
N ARG A 56 4.36 -0.63 -8.55
CA ARG A 56 3.65 -1.92 -8.59
C ARG A 56 3.24 -2.38 -7.20
N VAL A 57 4.14 -2.22 -6.22
CA VAL A 57 3.86 -2.61 -4.83
C VAL A 57 2.81 -1.70 -4.20
N VAL A 58 2.92 -0.37 -4.38
CA VAL A 58 1.94 0.59 -3.84
C VAL A 58 0.57 0.39 -4.48
N THR A 59 0.50 0.24 -5.81
CA THR A 59 -0.78 -0.04 -6.49
C THR A 59 -1.40 -1.34 -6.00
N GLY A 60 -0.63 -2.43 -5.90
CA GLY A 60 -1.15 -3.71 -5.44
C GLY A 60 -1.71 -3.66 -4.00
N LEU A 61 -1.01 -2.97 -3.09
CA LEU A 61 -1.48 -2.79 -1.72
C LEU A 61 -2.74 -1.92 -1.62
N SER A 62 -2.83 -0.86 -2.41
CA SER A 62 -4.03 -0.01 -2.47
C SER A 62 -5.23 -0.78 -3.04
N THR A 63 -5.04 -1.56 -4.12
CA THR A 63 -6.10 -2.42 -4.67
C THR A 63 -6.56 -3.44 -3.63
N PHE A 64 -5.63 -4.08 -2.92
CA PHE A 64 -5.97 -5.01 -1.85
C PHE A 64 -6.72 -4.32 -0.69
N ALA A 65 -6.33 -3.10 -0.32
CA ALA A 65 -7.04 -2.33 0.71
C ALA A 65 -8.50 -2.04 0.30
N ASP A 66 -8.73 -1.70 -0.95
CA ASP A 66 -10.06 -1.47 -1.51
C ASP A 66 -10.90 -2.76 -1.53
N GLU A 67 -10.33 -3.90 -1.94
CA GLU A 67 -11.00 -5.19 -1.92
C GLU A 67 -11.43 -5.59 -0.49
N VAL A 68 -10.55 -5.39 0.50
CA VAL A 68 -10.87 -5.65 1.91
C VAL A 68 -11.99 -4.74 2.40
N ARG A 69 -12.03 -3.48 1.97
CA ARG A 69 -13.10 -2.54 2.32
C ARG A 69 -14.44 -2.96 1.70
N ILE A 70 -14.45 -3.31 0.42
CA ILE A 70 -15.66 -3.81 -0.27
C ILE A 70 -16.19 -5.07 0.41
N ALA A 71 -15.31 -6.02 0.75
CA ALA A 71 -15.69 -7.22 1.47
C ALA A 71 -16.28 -6.91 2.86
N ALA A 72 -15.71 -5.94 3.58
CA ALA A 72 -16.26 -5.48 4.86
C ALA A 72 -17.67 -4.90 4.72
N ASP A 73 -17.87 -4.04 3.72
CA ASP A 73 -19.16 -3.38 3.46
C ASP A 73 -20.24 -4.40 3.07
N ALA A 74 -19.88 -5.42 2.27
CA ALA A 74 -20.79 -6.51 1.89
C ALA A 74 -21.21 -7.37 3.09
N ILE A 75 -20.29 -7.66 4.02
CA ILE A 75 -20.59 -8.38 5.26
C ILE A 75 -21.55 -7.55 6.11
N ASP A 76 -21.26 -6.27 6.31
CA ASP A 76 -22.12 -5.37 7.11
C ASP A 76 -23.55 -5.30 6.50
N GLN A 77 -23.67 -5.22 5.17
CA GLN A 77 -24.96 -5.20 4.51
C GLN A 77 -25.73 -6.53 4.70
N THR A 78 -25.03 -7.65 4.60
CA THR A 78 -25.63 -8.98 4.85
C THR A 78 -26.12 -9.12 6.28
N ASP A 79 -25.34 -8.64 7.26
CA ASP A 79 -25.72 -8.66 8.68
C ASP A 79 -26.98 -7.82 8.95
N VAL A 80 -27.11 -6.65 8.30
CA VAL A 80 -28.31 -5.80 8.39
C VAL A 80 -29.55 -6.49 7.78
N GLU A 81 -29.40 -7.10 6.61
CA GLU A 81 -30.49 -7.84 5.95
C GLU A 81 -30.94 -9.04 6.77
N LEU A 82 -30.00 -9.79 7.38
CA LEU A 82 -30.31 -10.91 8.28
C LEU A 82 -31.00 -10.45 9.56
N ALA A 83 -30.57 -9.32 10.15
CA ALA A 83 -31.20 -8.74 11.33
C ALA A 83 -32.63 -8.27 11.06
N GLY A 84 -32.90 -7.73 9.86
CA GLY A 84 -34.25 -7.31 9.44
C GLY A 84 -35.17 -8.48 9.05
N ALA A 85 -34.59 -9.62 8.65
CA ALA A 85 -35.33 -10.83 8.29
C ALA A 85 -35.60 -11.77 9.49
N ALA A 86 -35.02 -11.49 10.67
CA ALA A 86 -35.28 -12.25 11.87
C ALA A 86 -36.75 -12.06 12.31
N PRO A 87 -37.57 -13.13 12.38
CA PRO A 87 -38.94 -13.00 12.82
C PRO A 87 -38.96 -12.53 14.28
N GLU A 88 -39.75 -11.48 14.56
CA GLU A 88 -40.10 -11.15 15.95
C GLU A 88 -40.72 -12.41 16.57
N SER A 89 -40.06 -12.94 17.60
CA SER A 89 -40.57 -14.13 18.30
C SER A 89 -41.87 -13.75 19.02
N PRO A 90 -42.95 -14.54 18.91
CA PRO A 90 -44.23 -14.28 19.56
C PRO A 90 -44.18 -14.37 21.09
#